data_AF-A0A849Z791-F1
#
_entry.id   AF-A0A849Z791-F1
#
_cell.length_a   1.000
_cell.length_b   1.000
_cell.length_c   1.000
_cell.angle_alpha   90.00
_cell.angle_beta   90.00
_cell.angle_gamma   90.00
#
_symmetry.space_group_name_H-M   'P 1'
#
loop_
_entity.id
_entity.type
_entity.pdbx_description
1 polymer ?
#
loop_
_entity_poly.entity_id
_entity_poly.type
_entity_poly.pdbx_seq_one_letter_code
_entity_poly.pdbx_strand_id
1 'polypeptide(L)'
;MNLGAVPLLARRATRDARTPFVRKLAARLTRGATGELAAARLLAGVQARVRFVRDASERYGVDTFTPAKTTWLRGYGDCDDSAPLLAALGLASGLPAELVAMSPDGDPDPSHVAAKLAGIWTETTLRARVGEHPYAAARRLGVLRARDDLRGVRTRLGSLGAMAAARHQWAREMLQQAWMVVRGRPPSLFEIQCAQAWSLHDASYGLGWGPACAGSHNWGAIHAQAGQPSCPYQDRFPDGTVYTQPMRTWPTDEEGAEAFIRQLSSPARPLTQAALARGRSVRDVLDAMRRENYFGGFCPEAAKEYGGQAVRGKPGSSDAADACHEEALDGSQGALLKNGHYLVGFREMTAALGEPMPPLRNGDPRDPAYGSSGGGGLLLVAALAAGGGYYAYKKGWLS
;
A
#
# COMPACT_ATOMS: atom_id res chain seq x y z
N MET A 1 6.73 1.52 -15.33
CA MET A 1 6.58 0.97 -13.97
C MET A 1 5.26 1.48 -13.40
N ASN A 2 4.51 0.65 -12.68
CA ASN A 2 3.22 1.07 -12.09
C ASN A 2 3.47 1.92 -10.82
N LEU A 3 2.77 3.05 -10.62
CA LEU A 3 2.82 3.86 -9.37
C LEU A 3 2.67 3.01 -8.09
N GLY A 4 1.86 1.95 -8.16
CA GLY A 4 1.65 1.00 -7.07
C GLY A 4 2.89 0.22 -6.65
N ALA A 5 3.94 0.16 -7.50
CA ALA A 5 5.18 -0.55 -7.21
C ALA A 5 6.04 0.17 -6.17
N VAL A 6 6.08 1.52 -6.15
CA VAL A 6 7.04 2.26 -5.32
C VAL A 6 6.87 1.98 -3.81
N PRO A 7 5.65 1.96 -3.24
CA PRO A 7 5.46 1.53 -1.85
C PRO A 7 5.91 0.09 -1.60
N LEU A 8 5.74 -0.81 -2.57
CA LEU A 8 6.23 -2.20 -2.49
C LEU A 8 7.76 -2.24 -2.46
N LEU A 9 8.43 -1.47 -3.32
CA LEU A 9 9.89 -1.35 -3.38
C LEU A 9 10.46 -0.78 -2.07
N ALA A 10 9.80 0.21 -1.46
CA ALA A 10 10.22 0.79 -0.20
C ALA A 10 10.07 -0.18 0.98
N ARG A 11 8.95 -0.90 1.05
CA ARG A 11 8.74 -1.98 2.03
C ARG A 11 9.80 -3.05 1.89
N ARG A 12 10.11 -3.42 0.65
CA ARG A 12 11.18 -4.37 0.34
C ARG A 12 12.54 -3.88 0.82
N ALA A 13 12.93 -2.64 0.50
CA ALA A 13 14.19 -2.08 0.94
C ALA A 13 14.33 -2.12 2.48
N THR A 14 13.24 -1.79 3.19
CA THR A 14 13.17 -1.85 4.66
C THR A 14 13.36 -3.26 5.20
N ARG A 15 12.71 -4.26 4.57
CA ARG A 15 12.89 -5.68 4.93
C ARG A 15 14.32 -6.14 4.65
N ASP A 16 14.81 -5.88 3.45
CA ASP A 16 16.11 -6.34 2.99
C ASP A 16 17.26 -5.72 3.79
N ALA A 17 17.10 -4.48 4.27
CA ALA A 17 18.04 -3.79 5.18
C ALA A 17 18.30 -4.57 6.49
N ARG A 18 17.35 -5.40 6.94
CA ARG A 18 17.48 -6.20 8.17
C ARG A 18 18.22 -7.51 7.95
N THR A 19 18.42 -7.91 6.68
CA THR A 19 19.08 -9.20 6.38
C THR A 19 20.55 -9.17 6.77
N PRO A 20 21.12 -10.29 7.29
CA PRO A 20 22.54 -10.35 7.63
C PRO A 20 23.47 -10.03 6.45
N PHE A 21 23.04 -10.39 5.24
CA PHE A 21 23.78 -10.11 4.01
C PHE A 21 23.91 -8.60 3.76
N VAL A 22 22.79 -7.88 3.72
CA VAL A 22 22.78 -6.43 3.45
C VAL A 22 23.50 -5.67 4.56
N ARG A 23 23.33 -6.04 5.84
CA ARG A 23 24.04 -5.41 6.96
C ARG A 23 25.57 -5.57 6.86
N LYS A 24 26.05 -6.78 6.57
CA LYS A 24 27.50 -7.03 6.38
C LYS A 24 28.05 -6.27 5.17
N LEU A 25 27.29 -6.25 4.07
CA LEU A 25 27.68 -5.53 2.86
C LEU A 25 27.74 -4.02 3.09
N ALA A 26 26.72 -3.45 3.73
CA ALA A 26 26.65 -2.05 4.12
C ALA A 26 27.86 -1.66 4.98
N ALA A 27 28.11 -2.38 6.08
CA ALA A 27 29.25 -2.12 6.97
C ALA A 27 30.61 -2.21 6.27
N ARG A 28 30.75 -3.11 5.28
CA ARG A 28 31.97 -3.20 4.47
C ARG A 28 32.15 -1.96 3.58
N LEU A 29 31.09 -1.54 2.88
CA LEU A 29 31.14 -0.41 1.96
C LEU A 29 31.32 0.93 2.70
N THR A 30 30.76 1.07 3.89
CA THR A 30 30.77 2.31 4.67
C THR A 30 31.84 2.36 5.76
N ARG A 31 32.79 1.40 5.81
CA ARG A 31 33.80 1.32 6.88
C ARG A 31 34.48 2.68 7.16
N GLY A 32 34.21 3.28 8.33
CA GLY A 32 34.77 4.57 8.75
C GLY A 32 34.17 5.80 8.05
N ALA A 33 33.04 5.66 7.35
CA ALA A 33 32.31 6.75 6.71
C ALA A 33 30.93 6.94 7.34
N THR A 34 30.48 8.18 7.44
CA THR A 34 29.15 8.59 7.92
C THR A 34 28.55 9.64 6.98
N GLY A 35 27.25 9.92 7.14
CA GLY A 35 26.55 10.97 6.40
C GLY A 35 26.72 10.88 4.88
N GLU A 36 27.09 12.00 4.25
CA GLU A 36 27.31 12.09 2.80
C GLU A 36 28.44 11.17 2.29
N LEU A 37 29.53 11.02 3.05
CA LEU A 37 30.63 10.13 2.64
C LEU A 37 30.17 8.66 2.62
N ALA A 38 29.30 8.26 3.55
CA ALA A 38 28.70 6.93 3.54
C ALA A 38 27.78 6.76 2.32
N ALA A 39 26.91 7.73 2.04
CA ALA A 39 26.06 7.72 0.85
C ALA A 39 26.88 7.60 -0.44
N ALA A 40 28.00 8.32 -0.52
CA ALA A 40 28.92 8.27 -1.66
C ALA A 40 29.54 6.90 -1.89
N ARG A 41 30.04 6.27 -0.82
CA ARG A 41 30.64 4.93 -0.91
C ARG A 41 29.61 3.87 -1.26
N LEU A 42 28.40 3.97 -0.73
CA LEU A 42 27.30 3.08 -1.08
C LEU A 42 26.94 3.21 -2.56
N LEU A 43 26.74 4.43 -3.05
CA LEU A 43 26.44 4.69 -4.46
C LEU A 43 27.53 4.14 -5.38
N ALA A 44 28.79 4.48 -5.10
CA ALA A 44 29.93 4.01 -5.88
C ALA A 44 30.03 2.47 -5.88
N GLY A 45 29.80 1.84 -4.72
CA GLY A 45 29.79 0.38 -4.58
C GLY A 45 28.71 -0.29 -5.42
N VAL A 46 27.49 0.29 -5.46
CA VAL A 46 26.40 -0.23 -6.29
C VAL A 46 26.68 0.00 -7.78
N GLN A 47 27.04 1.22 -8.21
CA GLN A 47 27.35 1.52 -9.62
C GLN A 47 28.52 0.69 -10.16
N ALA A 48 29.50 0.33 -9.32
CA ALA A 48 30.61 -0.52 -9.72
C ALA A 48 30.21 -2.00 -9.83
N ARG A 49 29.23 -2.46 -9.04
CA ARG A 49 28.87 -3.88 -8.94
C ARG A 49 27.67 -4.28 -9.80
N VAL A 50 26.70 -3.38 -9.97
CA VAL A 50 25.39 -3.63 -10.57
C VAL A 50 25.28 -2.85 -11.87
N ARG A 51 25.27 -3.58 -12.99
CA ARG A 51 25.05 -3.00 -14.31
C ARG A 51 23.55 -2.81 -14.55
N PHE A 52 23.16 -1.64 -15.06
CA PHE A 52 21.80 -1.44 -15.54
C PHE A 52 21.48 -2.38 -16.70
N VAL A 53 20.46 -3.23 -16.53
CA VAL A 53 19.91 -4.09 -17.58
C VAL A 53 18.40 -4.02 -17.43
N ARG A 54 17.72 -3.41 -18.40
CA ARG A 54 16.26 -3.34 -18.44
C ARG A 54 15.67 -4.76 -18.43
N ASP A 55 14.68 -5.01 -17.57
CA ASP A 55 14.00 -6.30 -17.56
C ASP A 55 13.28 -6.54 -18.90
N ALA A 56 13.50 -7.70 -19.49
CA ALA A 56 12.85 -8.09 -20.73
C ALA A 56 11.36 -8.36 -20.52
N SER A 57 10.95 -8.72 -19.30
CA SER A 57 9.55 -8.99 -18.97
C SER A 57 8.68 -7.73 -18.98
N GLU A 58 9.27 -6.53 -18.83
CA GLU A 58 8.56 -5.26 -18.98
C GLU A 58 7.86 -5.17 -20.35
N ARG A 59 8.43 -5.80 -21.39
CA ARG A 59 7.83 -5.86 -22.73
C ARG A 59 6.51 -6.64 -22.78
N TYR A 60 6.27 -7.47 -21.77
CA TYR A 60 5.06 -8.26 -21.61
C TYR A 60 4.17 -7.73 -20.48
N GLY A 61 4.44 -6.53 -19.96
CA GLY A 61 3.68 -5.92 -18.88
C GLY A 61 3.84 -6.61 -17.52
N VAL A 62 4.95 -7.34 -17.32
CA VAL A 62 5.25 -8.02 -16.05
C VAL A 62 6.50 -7.37 -15.45
N ASP A 63 6.35 -6.66 -14.34
CA ASP A 63 7.49 -6.11 -13.59
C ASP A 63 8.01 -7.19 -12.62
N THR A 64 9.29 -7.57 -12.75
CA THR A 64 9.92 -8.59 -11.90
C THR A 64 10.90 -8.00 -10.91
N PHE A 65 10.43 -7.66 -9.71
CA PHE A 65 11.31 -7.08 -8.70
C PHE A 65 12.27 -8.13 -8.11
N THR A 66 13.58 -7.90 -8.14
CA THR A 66 14.64 -8.81 -7.61
C THR A 66 15.20 -8.42 -6.22
N PRO A 67 15.34 -9.34 -5.23
CA PRO A 67 15.74 -8.96 -3.87
C PRO A 67 17.14 -8.36 -3.81
N ALA A 68 17.42 -7.47 -2.85
CA ALA A 68 18.71 -6.77 -2.77
C ALA A 68 19.92 -7.71 -2.80
N LYS A 69 19.84 -8.85 -2.08
CA LYS A 69 20.87 -9.90 -2.12
C LYS A 69 21.05 -10.46 -3.53
N THR A 70 19.96 -10.78 -4.21
CA THR A 70 19.98 -11.37 -5.55
C THR A 70 20.49 -10.37 -6.59
N THR A 71 20.04 -9.10 -6.54
CA THR A 71 20.53 -8.01 -7.39
C THR A 71 22.04 -7.83 -7.24
N TRP A 72 22.54 -7.77 -6.00
CA TRP A 72 23.98 -7.66 -5.74
C TRP A 72 24.77 -8.87 -6.22
N LEU A 73 24.27 -10.10 -6.02
CA LEU A 73 24.96 -11.32 -6.42
C LEU A 73 24.96 -11.53 -7.94
N ARG A 74 23.86 -11.21 -8.62
CA ARG A 74 23.77 -11.25 -10.09
C ARG A 74 24.62 -10.17 -10.75
N GLY A 75 24.71 -8.98 -10.14
CA GLY A 75 25.48 -7.87 -10.68
C GLY A 75 24.79 -7.11 -11.79
N TYR A 76 23.48 -7.29 -11.94
CA TYR A 76 22.66 -6.52 -12.85
C TYR A 76 21.23 -6.44 -12.33
N GLY A 77 20.50 -5.47 -12.86
CA GLY A 77 19.10 -5.14 -12.59
C GLY A 77 18.80 -3.76 -13.17
N ASP A 78 17.54 -3.35 -13.22
CA ASP A 78 17.17 -2.02 -13.69
C ASP A 78 16.99 -1.02 -12.52
N CYS A 79 16.12 -0.03 -12.70
CA CYS A 79 15.86 0.99 -11.69
C CYS A 79 15.16 0.43 -10.45
N ASP A 80 14.19 -0.49 -10.60
CA ASP A 80 13.45 -1.06 -9.47
C ASP A 80 14.19 -2.16 -8.69
N ASP A 81 15.31 -2.61 -9.24
CA ASP A 81 16.23 -3.50 -8.55
C ASP A 81 17.32 -2.73 -7.81
N SER A 82 17.98 -1.81 -8.51
CA SER A 82 19.20 -1.17 -8.03
C SER A 82 18.92 -0.04 -7.03
N ALA A 83 17.83 0.72 -7.21
CA ALA A 83 17.47 1.78 -6.27
C ALA A 83 17.04 1.20 -4.90
N PRO A 84 16.18 0.16 -4.83
CA PRO A 84 15.83 -0.46 -3.54
C PRO A 84 17.00 -1.19 -2.86
N LEU A 85 17.92 -1.78 -3.63
CA LEU A 85 19.19 -2.27 -3.10
C LEU A 85 19.97 -1.15 -2.41
N LEU A 86 20.12 0.00 -3.06
CA LEU A 86 20.85 1.13 -2.48
C LEU A 86 20.13 1.70 -1.24
N ALA A 87 18.82 1.84 -1.29
CA ALA A 87 18.02 2.26 -0.14
C ALA A 87 18.17 1.29 1.04
N ALA A 88 18.15 -0.02 0.80
CA ALA A 88 18.37 -1.04 1.83
C ALA A 88 19.76 -0.95 2.47
N LEU A 89 20.80 -0.70 1.67
CA LEU A 89 22.17 -0.47 2.16
C LEU A 89 22.27 0.82 3.01
N GLY A 90 21.58 1.88 2.60
CA GLY A 90 21.49 3.14 3.33
C GLY A 90 20.85 2.94 4.71
N LEU A 91 19.66 2.32 4.74
CA LEU A 91 18.96 1.99 5.99
C LEU A 91 19.81 1.12 6.91
N ALA A 92 20.48 0.09 6.36
CA ALA A 92 21.38 -0.78 7.12
C ALA A 92 22.62 -0.05 7.67
N SER A 93 23.00 1.08 7.08
CA SER A 93 24.08 1.97 7.53
C SER A 93 23.61 3.08 8.47
N GLY A 94 22.32 3.10 8.85
CA GLY A 94 21.74 4.14 9.70
C GLY A 94 21.44 5.46 8.97
N LEU A 95 21.46 5.48 7.63
CA LEU A 95 21.06 6.64 6.84
C LEU A 95 19.55 6.59 6.58
N PRO A 96 18.81 7.70 6.74
CA PRO A 96 17.46 7.80 6.18
C PRO A 96 17.51 7.52 4.67
N ALA A 97 16.59 6.72 4.16
CA ALA A 97 16.52 6.41 2.73
C ALA A 97 15.12 6.65 2.19
N GLU A 98 15.05 7.23 1.00
CA GLU A 98 13.81 7.43 0.25
C GLU A 98 13.97 6.84 -1.15
N LEU A 99 12.92 6.19 -1.63
CA LEU A 99 12.78 5.91 -3.07
C LEU A 99 11.93 7.01 -3.68
N VAL A 100 12.34 7.46 -4.85
CA VAL A 100 11.68 8.55 -5.57
C VAL A 100 11.34 8.05 -6.95
N ALA A 101 10.04 7.90 -7.21
CA ALA A 101 9.55 7.65 -8.56
C ALA A 101 9.69 8.91 -9.41
N MET A 102 9.88 8.71 -10.70
CA MET A 102 10.09 9.78 -11.66
C MET A 102 9.39 9.40 -12.96
N SER A 103 8.73 10.39 -13.56
CA SER A 103 8.02 10.24 -14.83
C SER A 103 8.45 11.35 -15.79
N PRO A 104 8.35 11.12 -17.11
CA PRO A 104 8.31 12.18 -18.09
C PRO A 104 7.20 13.19 -17.77
N ASP A 105 7.34 14.41 -18.29
CA ASP A 105 6.27 15.41 -18.15
C ASP A 105 4.96 14.91 -18.74
N GLY A 106 3.89 15.02 -17.95
CA GLY A 106 2.55 14.65 -18.36
C GLY A 106 2.29 13.14 -18.39
N ASP A 107 3.27 12.32 -18.03
CA ASP A 107 3.08 10.88 -17.87
C ASP A 107 2.64 10.56 -16.43
N PRO A 108 1.41 10.05 -16.22
CA PRO A 108 0.95 9.67 -14.89
C PRO A 108 1.72 8.47 -14.33
N ASP A 109 2.36 7.65 -15.18
CA ASP A 109 3.05 6.45 -14.77
C ASP A 109 4.57 6.70 -14.59
N PRO A 110 5.17 6.31 -13.45
CA PRO A 110 6.60 6.44 -13.25
C PRO A 110 7.31 5.49 -14.20
N SER A 111 8.27 6.05 -14.92
CA SER A 111 9.14 5.29 -15.80
C SER A 111 10.45 4.92 -15.13
N HIS A 112 10.80 5.62 -14.04
CA HIS A 112 12.08 5.45 -13.35
C HIS A 112 11.92 5.57 -11.84
N VAL A 113 12.78 4.88 -11.09
CA VAL A 113 12.91 5.04 -9.65
C VAL A 113 14.37 5.25 -9.28
N ALA A 114 14.60 6.24 -8.43
CA ALA A 114 15.90 6.57 -7.88
C ALA A 114 15.86 6.51 -6.34
N ALA A 115 17.04 6.57 -5.72
CA ALA A 115 17.13 6.65 -4.27
C ALA A 115 17.66 8.02 -3.82
N LYS A 116 17.27 8.44 -2.62
CA LYS A 116 17.96 9.45 -1.83
C LYS A 116 18.43 8.85 -0.52
N LEU A 117 19.66 9.16 -0.13
CA LEU A 117 20.22 8.79 1.18
C LEU A 117 20.51 10.07 1.96
N ALA A 118 19.95 10.19 3.16
CA ALA A 118 20.00 11.41 3.98
C ALA A 118 19.56 12.67 3.20
N GLY A 119 18.54 12.54 2.33
CA GLY A 119 18.04 13.63 1.48
C GLY A 119 18.87 13.92 0.23
N ILE A 120 20.01 13.25 0.04
CA ILE A 120 20.94 13.45 -1.07
C ILE A 120 20.63 12.47 -2.20
N TRP A 121 20.56 12.96 -3.45
CA TRP A 121 20.34 12.10 -4.62
C TRP A 121 21.45 11.07 -4.82
N THR A 122 21.06 9.83 -5.08
CA THR A 122 21.97 8.72 -5.32
C THR A 122 21.44 7.80 -6.43
N GLU A 123 21.70 8.16 -7.69
CA GLU A 123 21.19 7.48 -8.88
C GLU A 123 22.06 6.29 -9.30
N THR A 124 21.50 5.08 -9.25
CA THR A 124 22.24 3.81 -9.43
C THR A 124 22.32 3.32 -10.86
N THR A 125 21.41 3.73 -11.73
CA THR A 125 21.28 3.23 -13.10
C THR A 125 22.15 3.98 -14.12
N LEU A 126 22.79 5.05 -13.67
CA LEU A 126 23.71 5.90 -14.43
C LEU A 126 24.99 6.10 -13.63
N ARG A 127 26.07 6.54 -14.29
CA ARG A 127 27.28 7.05 -13.60
C ARG A 127 27.05 8.46 -13.05
N ALA A 128 26.03 8.62 -12.22
CA ALA A 128 25.68 9.86 -11.55
C ALA A 128 26.62 10.13 -10.37
N ARG A 129 26.89 11.41 -10.11
CA ARG A 129 27.58 11.85 -8.90
C ARG A 129 26.61 11.85 -7.72
N VAL A 130 27.14 11.75 -6.51
CA VAL A 130 26.34 11.95 -5.29
C VAL A 130 25.77 13.37 -5.30
N GLY A 131 24.50 13.50 -4.95
CA GLY A 131 23.75 14.76 -5.00
C GLY A 131 23.29 15.17 -6.40
N GLU A 132 23.73 14.47 -7.45
CA GLU A 132 23.31 14.75 -8.82
C GLU A 132 21.93 14.15 -9.09
N HIS A 133 21.00 15.00 -9.53
CA HIS A 133 19.67 14.56 -9.96
C HIS A 133 19.77 13.59 -11.15
N PRO A 134 18.94 12.52 -11.23
CA PRO A 134 19.00 11.55 -12.34
C PRO A 134 18.98 12.17 -13.74
N TYR A 135 18.05 13.12 -14.01
CA TYR A 135 18.04 13.87 -15.28
C TYR A 135 19.29 14.71 -15.54
N ALA A 136 19.90 15.30 -14.50
CA ALA A 136 21.14 16.06 -14.66
C ALA A 136 22.30 15.14 -15.05
N ALA A 137 22.39 13.97 -14.39
CA ALA A 137 23.34 12.93 -14.76
C ALA A 137 23.12 12.44 -16.20
N ALA A 138 21.88 12.15 -16.58
CA ALA A 138 21.53 11.70 -17.92
C ALA A 138 21.92 12.74 -18.99
N ARG A 139 21.68 14.03 -18.72
CA ARG A 139 22.08 15.13 -19.60
C ARG A 139 23.60 15.23 -19.73
N ARG A 140 24.31 15.24 -18.60
CA ARG A 140 25.78 15.32 -18.55
C ARG A 140 26.44 14.15 -19.29
N LEU A 141 25.86 12.95 -19.17
CA LEU A 141 26.36 11.75 -19.81
C LEU A 141 25.92 11.61 -21.29
N GLY A 142 25.06 12.51 -21.79
CA GLY A 142 24.57 12.45 -23.16
C GLY A 142 23.62 11.28 -23.46
N VAL A 143 22.98 10.70 -22.44
CA VAL A 143 22.18 9.45 -22.56
C VAL A 143 20.67 9.67 -22.56
N LEU A 144 20.18 10.92 -22.45
CA LEU A 144 18.73 11.22 -22.47
C LEU A 144 18.01 10.64 -23.70
N ARG A 145 18.69 10.58 -24.86
CA ARG A 145 18.12 9.97 -26.07
C ARG A 145 18.10 8.45 -26.01
N ALA A 146 18.98 7.80 -25.26
CA ALA A 146 19.04 6.34 -25.15
C ALA A 146 18.18 5.80 -23.98
N ARG A 147 17.83 6.64 -23.03
CA ARG A 147 17.06 6.30 -21.82
C ARG A 147 15.68 6.92 -21.87
N ASP A 148 14.74 6.19 -22.46
CA ASP A 148 13.32 6.56 -22.54
C ASP A 148 12.68 6.74 -21.16
N ASP A 149 13.12 5.95 -20.18
CA ASP A 149 12.77 6.07 -18.76
C ASP A 149 13.22 7.40 -18.10
N LEU A 150 14.10 8.14 -18.75
CA LEU A 150 14.61 9.43 -18.29
C LEU A 150 14.30 10.58 -19.25
N ARG A 151 13.34 10.39 -20.17
CA ARG A 151 12.83 11.48 -21.04
C ARG A 151 11.76 12.28 -20.29
N GLY A 152 11.60 13.57 -20.59
CA GLY A 152 10.63 14.48 -19.96
C GLY A 152 11.06 14.98 -18.57
N VAL A 153 10.84 16.25 -18.25
CA VAL A 153 11.39 16.92 -17.06
C VAL A 153 10.37 17.84 -16.41
N ARG A 154 9.81 17.45 -15.25
CA ARG A 154 9.48 18.37 -14.11
C ARG A 154 8.68 17.80 -12.94
N THR A 155 8.17 16.58 -12.95
CA THR A 155 7.37 16.13 -11.80
C THR A 155 8.25 15.50 -10.71
N ARG A 156 8.53 16.25 -9.63
CA ARG A 156 8.95 15.65 -8.36
C ARG A 156 7.77 14.86 -7.80
N LEU A 157 7.75 13.54 -7.94
CA LEU A 157 7.04 12.72 -6.96
C LEU A 157 7.88 12.82 -5.67
N GLY A 158 7.28 13.29 -4.58
CA GLY A 158 8.00 13.63 -3.36
C GLY A 158 8.55 12.41 -2.59
N SER A 159 8.92 12.60 -1.32
CA SER A 159 9.31 11.52 -0.40
C SER A 159 8.23 10.43 -0.31
N LEU A 160 8.53 9.27 0.28
CA LEU A 160 7.52 8.20 0.50
C LEU A 160 6.24 8.71 1.17
N GLY A 161 6.36 9.65 2.11
CA GLY A 161 5.21 10.32 2.73
C GLY A 161 4.42 11.17 1.74
N ALA A 162 5.08 11.88 0.83
CA ALA A 162 4.42 12.66 -0.22
C ALA A 162 3.74 11.78 -1.28
N MET A 163 4.30 10.61 -1.62
CA MET A 163 3.63 9.66 -2.52
C MET A 163 2.41 9.01 -1.87
N ALA A 164 2.50 8.64 -0.59
CA ALA A 164 1.35 8.19 0.17
C ALA A 164 0.26 9.28 0.22
N ALA A 165 0.64 10.53 0.49
CA ALA A 165 -0.27 11.68 0.45
C ALA A 165 -0.92 11.87 -0.93
N ALA A 166 -0.14 11.88 -2.01
CA ALA A 166 -0.66 12.00 -3.37
C ALA A 166 -1.65 10.87 -3.70
N ARG A 167 -1.34 9.63 -3.32
CA ARG A 167 -2.24 8.49 -3.50
C ARG A 167 -3.54 8.65 -2.71
N HIS A 168 -3.46 9.05 -1.45
CA HIS A 168 -4.64 9.30 -0.63
C HIS A 168 -5.46 10.49 -1.13
N GLN A 169 -4.82 11.50 -1.71
CA GLN A 169 -5.49 12.66 -2.29
C GLN A 169 -6.20 12.31 -3.60
N TRP A 170 -5.55 11.59 -4.51
CA TRP A 170 -6.19 11.04 -5.70
C TRP A 170 -7.39 10.15 -5.34
N ALA A 171 -7.23 9.24 -4.38
CA ALA A 171 -8.32 8.40 -3.93
C ALA A 171 -9.47 9.20 -3.29
N ARG A 172 -9.15 10.26 -2.55
CA ARG A 172 -10.14 11.18 -1.96
C ARG A 172 -10.98 11.84 -3.05
N GLU A 173 -10.35 12.35 -4.09
CA GLU A 173 -11.02 13.01 -5.22
C GLU A 173 -11.96 12.04 -5.95
N MET A 174 -11.47 10.85 -6.30
CA MET A 174 -12.27 9.79 -6.94
C MET A 174 -13.49 9.40 -6.09
N LEU A 175 -13.28 9.15 -4.80
CA LEU A 175 -14.36 8.77 -3.90
C LEU A 175 -15.36 9.91 -3.66
N GLN A 176 -14.93 11.17 -3.63
CA GLN A 176 -15.82 12.33 -3.53
C GLN A 176 -16.71 12.48 -4.77
N GLN A 177 -16.15 12.30 -5.96
CA GLN A 177 -16.90 12.32 -7.23
C GLN A 177 -17.91 11.17 -7.27
N ALA A 178 -17.46 9.95 -6.98
CA ALA A 178 -18.33 8.78 -6.85
C ALA A 178 -19.46 9.02 -5.84
N TRP A 179 -19.16 9.64 -4.70
CA TRP A 179 -20.15 9.98 -3.69
C TRP A 179 -21.20 10.96 -4.20
N MET A 180 -20.78 12.01 -4.90
CA MET A 180 -21.71 12.96 -5.52
C MET A 180 -22.65 12.27 -6.50
N VAL A 181 -22.13 11.39 -7.36
CA VAL A 181 -22.94 10.66 -8.35
C VAL A 181 -23.95 9.72 -7.67
N VAL A 182 -23.51 8.95 -6.67
CA VAL A 182 -24.35 7.93 -6.03
C VAL A 182 -25.33 8.51 -5.02
N ARG A 183 -24.94 9.58 -4.32
CA ARG A 183 -25.66 10.10 -3.15
C ARG A 183 -26.31 11.45 -3.39
N GLY A 184 -25.98 12.13 -4.49
CA GLY A 184 -26.49 13.47 -4.82
C GLY A 184 -26.05 14.57 -3.86
N ARG A 185 -25.02 14.34 -3.04
CA ARG A 185 -24.48 15.30 -2.07
C ARG A 185 -23.01 15.01 -1.75
N PRO A 186 -22.24 16.01 -1.26
CA PRO A 186 -20.88 15.74 -0.81
C PRO A 186 -20.89 14.84 0.45
N PRO A 187 -19.86 14.01 0.64
CA PRO A 187 -19.68 13.29 1.89
C PRO A 187 -19.26 14.24 3.02
N SER A 188 -19.69 13.94 4.24
CA SER A 188 -19.03 14.46 5.44
C SER A 188 -17.61 13.89 5.57
N LEU A 189 -16.75 14.54 6.36
CA LEU A 189 -15.38 14.06 6.58
C LEU A 189 -15.33 12.61 7.08
N PHE A 190 -16.17 12.26 8.05
CA PHE A 190 -16.24 10.91 8.60
C PHE A 190 -16.62 9.86 7.54
N GLU A 191 -17.63 10.18 6.72
CA GLU A 191 -18.11 9.31 5.65
C GLU A 191 -17.00 8.97 4.65
N ILE A 192 -16.31 10.00 4.16
CA ILE A 192 -15.26 9.83 3.15
C ILE A 192 -14.01 9.16 3.73
N GLN A 193 -13.65 9.46 4.98
CA GLN A 193 -12.56 8.79 5.66
C GLN A 193 -12.85 7.29 5.83
N CYS A 194 -14.07 6.91 6.20
CA CYS A 194 -14.44 5.49 6.31
C CYS A 194 -14.39 4.76 4.98
N ALA A 195 -14.95 5.35 3.91
CA ALA A 195 -14.89 4.75 2.58
C ALA A 195 -13.45 4.64 2.07
N GLN A 196 -12.62 5.65 2.31
CA GLN A 196 -11.22 5.65 1.89
C GLN A 196 -10.37 4.63 2.69
N ALA A 197 -10.57 4.51 4.00
CA ALA A 197 -9.89 3.47 4.78
C ALA A 197 -10.32 2.07 4.33
N TRP A 198 -11.60 1.89 4.00
CA TRP A 198 -12.16 0.61 3.58
C TRP A 198 -11.68 0.19 2.19
N SER A 199 -11.72 1.11 1.21
CA SER A 199 -11.19 0.84 -0.13
C SER A 199 -9.67 0.57 -0.13
N LEU A 200 -8.91 1.25 0.75
CA LEU A 200 -7.49 0.99 0.92
C LEU A 200 -7.24 -0.45 1.40
N HIS A 201 -8.02 -0.90 2.37
CA HIS A 201 -7.91 -2.23 2.95
C HIS A 201 -8.24 -3.33 1.94
N ASP A 202 -9.40 -3.23 1.29
CA ASP A 202 -9.93 -4.30 0.44
C ASP A 202 -9.10 -4.45 -0.84
N ALA A 203 -8.83 -3.32 -1.48
CA ALA A 203 -8.31 -3.31 -2.84
C ALA A 203 -7.23 -2.28 -3.09
N SER A 204 -6.80 -1.54 -2.05
CA SER A 204 -5.78 -0.53 -2.21
C SER A 204 -6.16 0.52 -3.27
N TYR A 205 -7.42 0.98 -3.23
CA TYR A 205 -8.02 1.88 -4.24
C TYR A 205 -8.02 1.29 -5.66
N GLY A 206 -8.28 -0.01 -5.79
CA GLY A 206 -8.22 -0.69 -7.09
C GLY A 206 -6.81 -1.03 -7.59
N LEU A 207 -5.76 -0.63 -6.87
CA LEU A 207 -4.35 -0.85 -7.28
C LEU A 207 -3.70 -2.10 -6.65
N GLY A 208 -4.32 -2.71 -5.63
CA GLY A 208 -3.73 -3.78 -4.84
C GLY A 208 -3.91 -5.20 -5.37
N TRP A 209 -4.41 -5.34 -6.60
CA TRP A 209 -4.73 -6.65 -7.16
C TRP A 209 -3.49 -7.37 -7.68
N GLY A 210 -3.46 -8.70 -7.52
CA GLY A 210 -2.43 -9.54 -8.13
C GLY A 210 -2.56 -9.61 -9.66
N PRO A 211 -1.61 -10.24 -10.36
CA PRO A 211 -1.53 -10.19 -11.83
C PRO A 211 -2.82 -10.55 -12.57
N ALA A 212 -3.57 -11.55 -12.08
CA ALA A 212 -4.82 -11.98 -12.69
C ALA A 212 -5.93 -10.91 -12.65
N CYS A 213 -5.86 -9.95 -11.73
CA CYS A 213 -6.83 -8.88 -11.51
C CYS A 213 -6.19 -7.48 -11.58
N ALA A 214 -4.95 -7.37 -12.07
CA ALA A 214 -4.28 -6.10 -12.25
C ALA A 214 -5.06 -5.25 -13.26
N GLY A 215 -5.28 -3.96 -12.96
CA GLY A 215 -6.11 -3.09 -13.79
C GLY A 215 -7.60 -3.41 -13.75
N SER A 216 -8.08 -4.18 -12.77
CA SER A 216 -9.52 -4.46 -12.62
C SER A 216 -10.35 -3.24 -12.21
N HIS A 217 -9.72 -2.19 -11.70
CA HIS A 217 -10.38 -1.02 -11.12
C HIS A 217 -11.43 -1.40 -10.07
N ASN A 218 -11.22 -2.51 -9.34
CA ASN A 218 -12.14 -2.94 -8.28
C ASN A 218 -11.78 -2.30 -6.95
N TRP A 219 -12.50 -1.26 -6.52
CA TRP A 219 -12.14 -0.47 -5.34
C TRP A 219 -12.59 -1.08 -4.00
N GLY A 220 -13.45 -2.09 -4.00
CA GLY A 220 -14.07 -2.62 -2.78
C GLY A 220 -14.24 -4.14 -2.77
N ALA A 221 -13.33 -4.86 -3.44
CA ALA A 221 -13.35 -6.32 -3.57
C ALA A 221 -14.74 -6.89 -3.95
N ILE A 222 -15.48 -6.19 -4.82
CA ILE A 222 -16.84 -6.57 -5.17
C ILE A 222 -16.79 -7.81 -6.07
N HIS A 223 -17.60 -8.80 -5.73
CA HIS A 223 -17.71 -10.03 -6.52
C HIS A 223 -18.56 -9.79 -7.78
N ALA A 224 -18.16 -10.43 -8.88
CA ALA A 224 -18.96 -10.41 -10.10
C ALA A 224 -20.17 -11.37 -9.99
N GLN A 225 -21.30 -10.96 -10.54
CA GLN A 225 -22.46 -11.82 -10.79
C GLN A 225 -22.28 -12.59 -12.12
N ALA A 226 -23.14 -13.58 -12.35
CA ALA A 226 -23.14 -14.33 -13.61
C ALA A 226 -23.29 -13.39 -14.81
N GLY A 227 -22.41 -13.55 -15.81
CA GLY A 227 -22.38 -12.74 -17.03
C GLY A 227 -21.66 -11.39 -16.92
N GLN A 228 -21.19 -11.00 -15.74
CA GLN A 228 -20.44 -9.76 -15.56
C GLN A 228 -18.95 -9.94 -15.89
N PRO A 229 -18.30 -8.97 -16.60
CA PRO A 229 -16.84 -8.89 -16.67
C PRO A 229 -16.18 -9.07 -15.30
N SER A 230 -15.22 -10.00 -15.26
CA SER A 230 -14.58 -10.43 -14.02
C SER A 230 -13.17 -10.95 -14.25
N CYS A 231 -12.41 -11.03 -13.16
CA CYS A 231 -11.11 -11.67 -13.10
C CYS A 231 -11.10 -12.72 -11.98
N PRO A 232 -10.36 -13.83 -12.13
CA PRO A 232 -10.25 -14.83 -11.08
C PRO A 232 -9.32 -14.34 -9.97
N TYR A 233 -9.79 -14.39 -8.73
CA TYR A 233 -8.97 -14.05 -7.56
C TYR A 233 -9.00 -15.20 -6.55
N GLN A 234 -7.81 -15.64 -6.13
CA GLN A 234 -7.65 -16.63 -5.06
C GLN A 234 -7.63 -15.93 -3.70
N ASP A 235 -8.52 -16.32 -2.81
CA ASP A 235 -8.57 -15.89 -1.43
C ASP A 235 -8.53 -17.11 -0.49
N ARG A 236 -8.46 -16.86 0.81
CA ARG A 236 -8.36 -17.90 1.83
C ARG A 236 -9.42 -17.71 2.91
N PHE A 237 -10.08 -18.80 3.26
CA PHE A 237 -10.89 -18.86 4.46
C PHE A 237 -9.99 -18.70 5.70
N PRO A 238 -10.58 -18.34 6.86
CA PRO A 238 -9.81 -18.15 8.09
C PRO A 238 -9.06 -19.42 8.54
N ASP A 239 -9.55 -20.60 8.15
CA ASP A 239 -8.91 -21.90 8.37
C ASP A 239 -7.76 -22.20 7.38
N GLY A 240 -7.45 -21.28 6.46
CA GLY A 240 -6.40 -21.39 5.46
C GLY A 240 -6.82 -22.02 4.13
N THR A 241 -8.04 -22.58 4.05
CA THR A 241 -8.58 -23.20 2.84
C THR A 241 -8.67 -22.17 1.70
N VAL A 242 -8.06 -22.49 0.56
CA VAL A 242 -8.05 -21.61 -0.63
C VAL A 242 -9.37 -21.73 -1.38
N TYR A 243 -9.94 -20.61 -1.80
CA TYR A 243 -11.05 -20.58 -2.73
C TYR A 243 -10.81 -19.54 -3.83
N THR A 244 -11.45 -19.75 -4.98
CA THR A 244 -11.41 -18.79 -6.09
C THR A 244 -12.76 -18.09 -6.17
N GLN A 245 -12.73 -16.76 -6.25
CA GLN A 245 -13.92 -15.93 -6.41
C GLN A 245 -13.75 -15.04 -7.66
N PRO A 246 -14.77 -14.94 -8.54
CA PRO A 246 -14.76 -13.95 -9.61
C PRO A 246 -14.92 -12.56 -9.01
N MET A 247 -13.89 -11.73 -9.16
CA MET A 247 -13.92 -10.31 -8.78
C MET A 247 -14.40 -9.49 -9.95
N ARG A 248 -15.31 -8.55 -9.71
CA ARG A 248 -15.83 -7.64 -10.72
C ARG A 248 -14.69 -6.79 -11.29
N THR A 249 -14.73 -6.53 -12.59
CA THR A 249 -13.82 -5.58 -13.27
C THR A 249 -14.62 -4.43 -13.86
N TRP A 250 -14.00 -3.26 -13.92
CA TRP A 250 -14.52 -2.05 -14.55
C TRP A 250 -13.54 -1.51 -15.60
N PRO A 251 -14.02 -0.73 -16.57
CA PRO A 251 -13.16 -0.07 -17.55
C PRO A 251 -12.27 1.04 -16.96
N THR A 252 -12.73 1.74 -15.92
CA THR A 252 -12.00 2.88 -15.31
C THR A 252 -12.13 2.90 -13.79
N ASP A 253 -11.26 3.67 -13.13
CA ASP A 253 -11.29 3.90 -11.68
C ASP A 253 -12.53 4.66 -11.22
N GLU A 254 -13.07 5.58 -12.04
CA GLU A 254 -14.30 6.31 -11.74
C GLU A 254 -15.49 5.35 -11.60
N GLU A 255 -15.67 4.44 -12.57
CA GLU A 255 -16.74 3.44 -12.52
C GLU A 255 -16.55 2.46 -11.34
N GLY A 256 -15.31 2.07 -11.06
CA GLY A 256 -14.95 1.23 -9.93
C GLY A 256 -15.25 1.87 -8.57
N ALA A 257 -14.87 3.13 -8.41
CA ALA A 257 -15.14 3.93 -7.21
C ALA A 257 -16.64 4.17 -7.03
N GLU A 258 -17.38 4.47 -8.11
CA GLU A 258 -18.84 4.61 -8.08
C GLU A 258 -19.51 3.33 -7.61
N ALA A 259 -19.15 2.18 -8.18
CA ALA A 259 -19.70 0.90 -7.77
C ALA A 259 -19.38 0.56 -6.31
N PHE A 260 -18.18 0.92 -5.84
CA PHE A 260 -17.83 0.81 -4.43
C PHE A 260 -18.71 1.68 -3.51
N ILE A 261 -18.97 2.93 -3.87
CA ILE A 261 -19.89 3.77 -3.08
C ILE A 261 -21.33 3.24 -3.13
N ARG A 262 -21.81 2.73 -4.27
CA ARG A 262 -23.11 2.04 -4.37
C ARG A 262 -23.16 0.83 -3.43
N GLN A 263 -22.07 0.08 -3.32
CA GLN A 263 -21.97 -1.07 -2.43
C GLN A 263 -22.05 -0.70 -0.95
N LEU A 264 -21.65 0.52 -0.56
CA LEU A 264 -21.80 1.06 0.80
C LEU A 264 -23.14 1.77 1.04
N SER A 265 -24.02 1.83 0.03
CA SER A 265 -25.26 2.61 0.03
C SER A 265 -26.50 1.73 -0.05
N SER A 266 -27.65 2.30 0.29
CA SER A 266 -28.97 1.74 0.02
C SER A 266 -29.22 1.64 -1.50
N PRO A 267 -29.89 0.58 -1.99
CA PRO A 267 -30.52 -0.51 -1.23
C PRO A 267 -29.57 -1.62 -0.82
N ALA A 268 -28.31 -1.63 -1.27
CA ALA A 268 -27.38 -2.72 -0.97
C ALA A 268 -27.09 -2.83 0.54
N ARG A 269 -26.93 -1.68 1.21
CA ARG A 269 -26.47 -1.57 2.61
C ARG A 269 -27.12 -0.43 3.40
N PRO A 270 -28.42 -0.49 3.67
CA PRO A 270 -29.12 0.55 4.43
C PRO A 270 -28.56 0.81 5.84
N LEU A 271 -28.14 -0.22 6.59
CA LEU A 271 -27.57 -0.08 7.93
C LEU A 271 -26.19 0.59 7.87
N THR A 272 -25.31 0.16 6.95
CA THR A 272 -23.98 0.76 6.76
C THR A 272 -24.13 2.23 6.38
N GLN A 273 -25.00 2.53 5.43
CA GLN A 273 -25.30 3.91 5.05
C GLN A 273 -25.77 4.75 6.25
N ALA A 274 -26.68 4.22 7.07
CA ALA A 274 -27.18 4.92 8.24
C ALA A 274 -26.08 5.14 9.30
N ALA A 275 -25.17 4.18 9.48
CA ALA A 275 -24.05 4.29 10.41
C ALA A 275 -23.03 5.35 9.93
N LEU A 276 -22.69 5.33 8.65
CA LEU A 276 -21.84 6.33 7.99
C LEU A 276 -22.40 7.75 8.16
N ALA A 277 -23.69 7.95 7.85
CA ALA A 277 -24.35 9.24 7.96
C ALA A 277 -24.45 9.74 9.41
N ARG A 278 -24.55 8.84 10.39
CA ARG A 278 -24.58 9.18 11.83
C ARG A 278 -23.22 9.65 12.36
N GLY A 279 -22.12 9.17 11.78
CA GLY A 279 -20.77 9.64 12.11
C GLY A 279 -20.31 9.42 13.56
N ARG A 280 -20.89 8.45 14.29
CA ARG A 280 -20.62 8.26 15.72
C ARG A 280 -19.30 7.57 16.01
N SER A 281 -19.03 6.46 15.33
CA SER A 281 -17.81 5.69 15.51
C SER A 281 -17.53 4.76 14.33
N VAL A 282 -16.24 4.47 14.08
CA VAL A 282 -15.84 3.45 13.10
C VAL A 282 -16.41 2.08 13.49
N ARG A 283 -16.45 1.73 14.78
CA ARG A 283 -17.08 0.49 15.27
C ARG A 283 -18.54 0.36 14.84
N ASP A 284 -19.34 1.44 14.92
CA ASP A 284 -20.74 1.43 14.50
C ASP A 284 -20.89 1.09 12.99
N VAL A 285 -19.97 1.61 12.17
CA VAL A 285 -19.93 1.30 10.74
C VAL A 285 -19.57 -0.18 10.51
N LEU A 286 -18.55 -0.68 11.20
CA LEU A 286 -18.12 -2.08 11.10
C LEU A 286 -19.20 -3.06 11.57
N ASP A 287 -19.91 -2.75 12.65
CA ASP A 287 -21.07 -3.51 13.13
C ASP A 287 -22.16 -3.59 12.05
N ALA A 288 -22.54 -2.45 11.48
CA ALA A 288 -23.54 -2.40 10.42
C ALA A 288 -23.11 -3.21 9.18
N MET A 289 -21.86 -3.06 8.74
CA MET A 289 -21.29 -3.80 7.63
C MET A 289 -21.32 -5.31 7.88
N ARG A 290 -20.99 -5.76 9.10
CA ARG A 290 -21.01 -7.18 9.48
C ARG A 290 -22.43 -7.75 9.49
N ARG A 291 -23.41 -7.00 10.01
CA ARG A 291 -24.84 -7.39 10.01
C ARG A 291 -25.41 -7.52 8.60
N GLU A 292 -24.90 -6.72 7.68
CA GLU A 292 -25.24 -6.77 6.25
C GLU A 292 -24.36 -7.74 5.45
N ASN A 293 -23.55 -8.55 6.13
CA ASN A 293 -22.65 -9.53 5.53
C ASN A 293 -21.73 -8.91 4.45
N TYR A 294 -21.20 -7.71 4.71
CA TYR A 294 -20.16 -7.11 3.86
C TYR A 294 -18.92 -7.97 3.85
N PHE A 295 -18.49 -8.33 5.06
CA PHE A 295 -17.35 -9.17 5.29
C PHE A 295 -17.74 -10.31 6.23
N GLY A 296 -16.98 -11.39 6.13
CA GLY A 296 -17.01 -12.52 7.06
C GLY A 296 -15.58 -13.02 7.27
N GLY A 297 -15.35 -13.77 8.34
CA GLY A 297 -14.08 -14.47 8.54
C GLY A 297 -12.94 -13.66 9.16
N PHE A 298 -13.19 -12.49 9.76
CA PHE A 298 -12.19 -11.81 10.60
C PHE A 298 -12.23 -12.32 12.05
N CYS A 299 -12.27 -13.64 12.20
CA CYS A 299 -12.51 -14.31 13.47
C CYS A 299 -11.81 -15.69 13.50
N PRO A 300 -10.47 -15.72 13.47
CA PRO A 300 -9.71 -16.97 13.46
C PRO A 300 -10.01 -17.88 14.66
N GLU A 301 -10.27 -17.34 15.85
CA GLU A 301 -10.57 -18.18 17.02
C GLU A 301 -11.95 -18.83 16.89
N ALA A 302 -12.97 -18.07 16.51
CA ALA A 302 -14.29 -18.62 16.21
C ALA A 302 -14.22 -19.60 15.03
N ALA A 303 -13.44 -19.31 13.99
CA ALA A 303 -13.28 -20.22 12.85
C ALA A 303 -12.58 -21.53 13.24
N LYS A 304 -11.64 -21.49 14.19
CA LYS A 304 -10.98 -22.68 14.73
C LYS A 304 -11.92 -23.54 15.56
N GLU A 305 -12.84 -22.91 16.30
CA GLU A 305 -13.83 -23.59 17.13
C GLU A 305 -15.00 -24.18 16.31
N TYR A 306 -15.59 -23.37 15.42
CA TYR A 306 -16.82 -23.70 14.71
C TYR A 306 -16.62 -24.13 13.25
N GLY A 307 -15.42 -23.94 12.69
CA GLY A 307 -15.11 -24.13 11.27
C GLY A 307 -15.30 -22.88 10.43
N GLY A 308 -14.45 -22.68 9.41
CA GLY A 308 -14.40 -21.46 8.60
C GLY A 308 -15.69 -21.15 7.82
N GLN A 309 -16.47 -22.16 7.46
CA GLN A 309 -17.76 -21.96 6.79
C GLN A 309 -18.87 -21.53 7.75
N ALA A 310 -18.88 -22.07 8.99
CA ALA A 310 -19.94 -21.82 9.96
C ALA A 310 -19.97 -20.36 10.45
N VAL A 311 -18.81 -19.70 10.50
CA VAL A 311 -18.67 -18.31 10.98
C VAL A 311 -19.09 -17.24 9.96
N ARG A 312 -19.43 -17.60 8.72
CA ARG A 312 -19.79 -16.65 7.65
C ARG A 312 -21.23 -16.12 7.73
N GLY A 313 -22.03 -16.65 8.66
CA GLY A 313 -23.42 -16.22 8.87
C GLY A 313 -23.54 -14.78 9.34
N LYS A 314 -24.77 -14.24 9.37
CA LYS A 314 -25.06 -12.94 9.97
C LYS A 314 -25.08 -13.08 11.51
N PRO A 315 -24.71 -12.05 12.28
CA PRO A 315 -24.97 -12.06 13.71
C PRO A 315 -26.44 -12.39 13.99
N GLY A 316 -26.69 -13.31 14.91
CA GLY A 316 -28.00 -13.88 15.27
C GLY A 316 -28.42 -15.09 14.44
N SER A 317 -27.66 -15.50 13.41
CA SER A 317 -28.03 -16.68 12.60
C SER A 317 -27.56 -18.01 13.19
N SER A 318 -26.53 -17.99 14.04
CA SER A 318 -25.95 -19.16 14.71
C SER A 318 -24.94 -18.72 15.77
N ASP A 319 -24.67 -19.58 16.75
CA ASP A 319 -23.64 -19.36 17.77
C ASP A 319 -22.27 -19.05 17.15
N ALA A 320 -21.92 -19.76 16.06
CA ALA A 320 -20.69 -19.52 15.31
C ALA A 320 -20.62 -18.11 14.69
N ALA A 321 -21.74 -17.59 14.17
CA ALA A 321 -21.79 -16.26 13.57
C ALA A 321 -21.71 -15.15 14.64
N ASP A 322 -22.30 -15.38 15.81
CA ASP A 322 -22.25 -14.48 16.97
C ASP A 322 -20.86 -14.45 17.60
N ALA A 323 -20.24 -15.62 17.84
CA ALA A 323 -18.86 -15.70 18.30
C ALA A 323 -17.91 -14.96 17.35
N CYS A 324 -18.09 -15.12 16.04
CA CYS A 324 -17.31 -14.39 15.05
C CYS A 324 -17.56 -12.88 15.06
N HIS A 325 -18.80 -12.45 15.29
CA HIS A 325 -19.15 -11.03 15.40
C HIS A 325 -18.48 -10.39 16.61
N GLU A 326 -18.55 -11.06 17.76
CA GLU A 326 -17.90 -10.64 19.00
C GLU A 326 -16.38 -10.59 18.82
N GLU A 327 -15.74 -11.61 18.25
CA GLU A 327 -14.30 -11.59 18.01
C GLU A 327 -13.86 -10.47 17.06
N ALA A 328 -14.63 -10.25 15.98
CA ALA A 328 -14.30 -9.25 14.97
C ALA A 328 -14.38 -7.81 15.53
N LEU A 329 -15.30 -7.53 16.46
CA LEU A 329 -15.63 -6.17 16.92
C LEU A 329 -15.36 -5.90 18.41
N ASP A 330 -15.69 -6.84 19.29
CA ASP A 330 -16.00 -6.60 20.70
C ASP A 330 -15.12 -7.36 21.70
N GLY A 331 -14.40 -8.40 21.26
CA GLY A 331 -13.35 -9.01 22.07
C GLY A 331 -12.42 -7.92 22.61
N SER A 332 -11.75 -8.18 23.75
CA SER A 332 -10.79 -7.27 24.39
C SER A 332 -9.69 -6.74 23.44
N GLN A 333 -9.66 -7.25 22.20
CA GLN A 333 -8.72 -7.01 21.13
C GLN A 333 -9.34 -6.92 19.71
N GLY A 334 -10.64 -6.67 19.53
CA GLY A 334 -11.39 -6.72 18.25
C GLY A 334 -10.53 -6.73 16.96
N ALA A 335 -10.49 -7.88 16.27
CA ALA A 335 -9.46 -8.19 15.28
C ALA A 335 -9.34 -7.14 14.16
N LEU A 336 -10.46 -6.55 13.72
CA LEU A 336 -10.46 -5.51 12.67
C LEU A 336 -9.86 -4.18 13.15
N LEU A 337 -10.09 -3.82 14.41
CA LEU A 337 -9.59 -2.58 15.00
C LEU A 337 -8.13 -2.73 15.48
N LYS A 338 -7.75 -3.90 16.04
CA LYS A 338 -6.42 -4.10 16.64
C LYS A 338 -5.39 -4.70 15.68
N ASN A 339 -5.76 -5.66 14.81
CA ASN A 339 -4.79 -6.25 13.86
C ASN A 339 -4.39 -5.29 12.73
N GLY A 340 -4.69 -3.98 12.86
CA GLY A 340 -3.81 -2.96 12.32
C GLY A 340 -3.92 -2.76 10.81
N HIS A 341 -5.05 -3.07 10.19
CA HIS A 341 -5.27 -2.71 8.80
C HIS A 341 -6.16 -1.48 8.66
N TYR A 342 -7.32 -1.45 9.33
CA TYR A 342 -8.19 -0.28 9.34
C TYR A 342 -7.55 0.89 10.07
N LEU A 343 -7.08 0.64 11.29
CA LEU A 343 -6.44 1.69 12.08
C LEU A 343 -5.16 2.21 11.41
N VAL A 344 -4.39 1.35 10.74
CA VAL A 344 -3.22 1.80 9.97
C VAL A 344 -3.66 2.58 8.75
N GLY A 345 -4.68 2.13 8.03
CA GLY A 345 -5.23 2.88 6.88
C GLY A 345 -5.75 4.26 7.27
N PHE A 346 -6.48 4.37 8.39
CA PHE A 346 -6.88 5.66 8.94
C PHE A 346 -5.66 6.50 9.31
N ARG A 347 -4.71 5.97 10.09
CA ARG A 347 -3.51 6.73 10.50
C ARG A 347 -2.67 7.20 9.32
N GLU A 348 -2.45 6.34 8.33
CA GLU A 348 -1.70 6.65 7.11
C GLU A 348 -2.41 7.77 6.35
N MET A 349 -3.71 7.60 6.08
CA MET A 349 -4.52 8.60 5.38
C MET A 349 -4.57 9.94 6.13
N THR A 350 -4.93 9.93 7.41
CA THR A 350 -5.15 11.17 8.17
C THR A 350 -3.84 11.91 8.39
N ALA A 351 -2.73 11.19 8.63
CA ALA A 351 -1.41 11.81 8.67
C ALA A 351 -1.01 12.40 7.32
N ALA A 352 -1.28 11.68 6.23
CA ALA A 352 -0.91 12.12 4.89
C ALA A 352 -1.75 13.31 4.39
N LEU A 353 -3.01 13.42 4.81
CA LEU A 353 -3.92 14.51 4.44
C LEU A 353 -3.99 15.64 5.49
N GLY A 354 -3.33 15.49 6.63
CA GLY A 354 -3.40 16.47 7.73
C GLY A 354 -4.80 16.57 8.36
N GLU A 355 -5.57 15.49 8.34
CA GLU A 355 -6.93 15.42 8.87
C GLU A 355 -6.95 14.81 10.30
N PRO A 356 -7.97 15.09 11.11
CA PRO A 356 -8.16 14.40 12.38
C PRO A 356 -8.55 12.93 12.17
N MET A 357 -8.15 12.07 13.11
CA MET A 357 -8.63 10.69 13.19
C MET A 357 -10.13 10.65 13.52
N PRO A 358 -10.93 9.80 12.85
CA PRO A 358 -12.32 9.61 13.24
C PRO A 358 -12.42 8.87 14.59
N PRO A 359 -13.51 9.05 15.34
CA PRO A 359 -13.74 8.32 16.58
C PRO A 359 -13.81 6.81 16.29
N LEU A 360 -12.95 6.02 16.95
CA LEU A 360 -12.91 4.57 16.70
C LEU A 360 -14.01 3.82 17.46
N ARG A 361 -14.28 4.21 18.71
CA ARG A 361 -15.26 3.59 19.61
C ARG A 361 -16.13 4.65 20.25
N ASN A 362 -17.46 4.47 20.19
CA ASN A 362 -18.53 5.17 20.93
C ASN A 362 -18.30 6.67 21.26
N GLY A 363 -17.54 7.40 20.45
CA GLY A 363 -17.12 8.77 20.74
C GLY A 363 -16.32 8.97 22.05
N ASP A 364 -15.72 7.94 22.67
CA ASP A 364 -14.92 8.15 23.90
C ASP A 364 -13.62 8.90 23.56
N PRO A 365 -13.48 10.18 23.97
CA PRO A 365 -12.29 10.97 23.68
C PRO A 365 -11.02 10.42 24.36
N ARG A 366 -11.21 9.53 25.35
CA ARG A 366 -10.14 8.87 26.11
C ARG A 366 -9.70 7.55 25.48
N ASP A 367 -10.23 7.17 24.33
CA ASP A 367 -9.69 6.02 23.59
C ASP A 367 -8.18 6.27 23.39
N PRO A 368 -7.29 5.41 23.92
CA PRO A 368 -5.85 5.62 23.82
C PRO A 368 -5.35 5.68 22.37
N ALA A 369 -6.16 5.24 21.40
CA ALA A 369 -5.88 5.43 19.98
C ALA A 369 -6.08 6.87 19.47
N TYR A 370 -6.80 7.73 20.20
CA TYR A 370 -7.10 9.13 19.86
C TYR A 370 -5.97 10.10 20.31
N GLY A 371 -5.19 9.72 21.32
CA GLY A 371 -4.42 10.67 22.16
C GLY A 371 -2.95 10.94 21.82
N SER A 372 -2.43 10.73 20.60
CA SER A 372 -1.00 10.99 20.32
C SER A 372 -0.69 11.77 19.05
N SER A 373 -1.54 12.70 18.63
CA SER A 373 -1.29 13.57 17.46
C SER A 373 -0.15 14.58 17.65
N GLY A 374 0.56 14.58 18.79
CA GLY A 374 1.51 15.64 19.15
C GLY A 374 3.02 15.37 19.09
N GLY A 375 3.54 14.15 18.86
CA GLY A 375 5.01 13.97 19.01
C GLY A 375 5.68 12.68 18.54
N GLY A 376 5.03 11.82 17.75
CA GLY A 376 5.49 10.45 17.51
C GLY A 376 5.99 10.13 16.11
N GLY A 377 6.85 10.96 15.49
CA GLY A 377 7.38 10.70 14.14
C GLY A 377 8.04 9.32 13.95
N LEU A 378 8.54 8.69 15.03
CA LEU A 378 9.17 7.36 14.98
C LEU A 378 8.19 6.17 14.99
N LEU A 379 6.97 6.33 15.54
CA LEU A 379 6.00 5.23 15.67
C LEU A 379 5.27 4.92 14.34
N LEU A 380 5.19 5.91 13.45
CA LEU A 380 4.54 5.78 12.14
C LEU A 380 5.27 4.78 11.23
N VAL A 381 6.61 4.74 11.28
CA VAL A 381 7.44 3.83 10.47
C VAL A 381 7.26 2.37 10.89
N ALA A 382 7.01 2.11 12.18
CA ALA A 382 6.76 0.75 12.69
C ALA A 382 5.37 0.23 12.32
N ALA A 383 4.35 1.10 12.37
CA ALA A 383 2.98 0.74 11.99
C ALA A 383 2.85 0.39 10.50
N LEU A 384 3.53 1.15 9.61
CA LEU A 384 3.61 0.88 8.18
C LEU A 384 4.31 -0.46 7.86
N ALA A 385 5.28 -0.87 8.68
CA ALA A 385 6.00 -2.14 8.50
C ALA A 385 5.19 -3.37 8.94
N ALA A 386 4.34 -3.26 9.96
CA ALA A 386 3.52 -4.37 10.47
C ALA A 386 2.32 -4.70 9.56
N GLY A 387 1.57 -3.69 9.11
CA GLY A 387 0.41 -3.89 8.22
C GLY A 387 0.79 -4.46 6.84
N GLY A 388 1.97 -4.09 6.31
CA GLY A 388 2.47 -4.61 5.03
C GLY A 388 2.98 -6.06 5.10
N GLY A 389 3.53 -6.50 6.23
CA GLY A 389 4.05 -7.86 6.40
C GLY A 389 2.95 -8.93 6.39
N TYR A 390 1.83 -8.66 7.07
CA TYR A 390 0.68 -9.56 7.05
C TYR A 390 -0.06 -9.55 5.70
N TYR A 391 -0.14 -8.40 5.01
CA TYR A 391 -0.76 -8.34 3.67
C TYR A 391 0.02 -9.20 2.67
N ALA A 392 1.36 -9.11 2.66
CA ALA A 392 2.19 -9.96 1.81
C ALA A 392 2.11 -11.45 2.21
N TYR A 393 1.94 -11.77 3.50
CA TYR A 393 1.70 -13.14 3.99
C TYR A 393 0.33 -13.68 3.53
N LYS A 394 -0.78 -12.93 3.73
CA LYS A 394 -2.13 -13.32 3.29
C LYS A 394 -2.22 -13.48 1.76
N LYS A 395 -1.53 -12.62 1.00
CA LYS A 395 -1.48 -12.66 -0.48
C LYS A 395 -0.49 -13.71 -1.03
N GLY A 396 0.16 -14.51 -0.18
CA GLY A 396 1.09 -15.55 -0.62
C GLY A 396 2.40 -15.02 -1.23
N TRP A 397 2.74 -13.76 -1.00
CA TRP A 397 4.00 -13.14 -1.43
C TRP A 397 5.16 -13.41 -0.45
N LEU A 398 4.85 -14.02 0.68
CA LEU A 398 5.79 -14.52 1.67
C LEU A 398 5.51 -16.01 1.87
N SER A 399 6.48 -16.86 1.51
CA SER A 399 6.55 -18.27 1.87
C SER A 399 7.16 -18.45 3.25
#